data_AF-A0A1I5PZ45-F1
#
_entry.id   AF-A0A1I5PZ45-F1
#
_cell.length_a   1.000
_cell.length_b   1.000
_cell.length_c   1.000
_cell.angle_alpha   90.00
_cell.angle_beta   90.00
_cell.angle_gamma   90.00
#
_symmetry.space_group_name_H-M   'P 1'
#
loop_
_entity.id
_entity.type
_entity.pdbx_description
1 polymer ?
#
loop_
_entity_poly.entity_id
_entity_poly.type
_entity_poly.pdbx_seq_one_letter_code
_entity_poly.pdbx_strand_id
1 'polypeptide(L)'
;MCAQLKIGAMNISDYLKSIKKTKTELSQELNLSRPTLNQYIELFETGQKIDNERYNIIFGKLFSDESKTRVQFDNEMNSVRFLLERDRKYDIGNLRPEAADMVARIHNKLVYDMSDNKWNKKVYDFILIILSSYRSNAVIRELTGYFSDLNSGSDISDLSDESKAYYSYYYKCFREIKDDTPKMDEEEFKLFLKRREKLKLEREQNRDAKARNIQDKLKKILEEVESEYKDKSIDVSEDEMMAEVLRRMKR
;
A
#
# COMPACT_ATOMS: atom_id res chain seq x y z
N MET A 1 6.45 -24.43 -14.00
CA MET A 1 5.91 -25.79 -13.73
C MET A 1 5.33 -25.79 -12.32
N CYS A 2 4.02 -25.57 -12.21
CA CYS A 2 3.31 -25.62 -10.93
C CYS A 2 3.17 -27.08 -10.50
N ALA A 3 3.78 -27.42 -9.35
CA ALA A 3 3.51 -28.68 -8.68
C ALA A 3 2.03 -28.70 -8.29
N GLN A 4 1.25 -29.54 -8.95
CA GLN A 4 -0.09 -29.94 -8.50
C GLN A 4 0.10 -30.73 -7.20
N LEU A 5 -0.08 -30.06 -6.06
CA LEU A 5 -0.20 -30.72 -4.77
C LEU A 5 -1.48 -31.57 -4.81
N LYS A 6 -1.30 -32.90 -4.71
CA LYS A 6 -2.38 -33.83 -4.41
C LYS A 6 -2.95 -33.46 -3.04
N ILE A 7 -4.09 -32.79 -3.04
CA ILE A 7 -4.89 -32.57 -1.83
C ILE A 7 -5.62 -33.89 -1.55
N GLY A 8 -5.04 -34.75 -0.71
CA GLY A 8 -5.86 -35.63 0.12
C GLY A 8 -6.69 -34.72 1.02
N ALA A 9 -8.00 -34.96 1.09
CA ALA A 9 -8.92 -34.10 1.85
C ALA A 9 -8.63 -34.25 3.35
N MET A 10 -7.71 -33.43 3.86
CA MET A 10 -7.41 -33.31 5.28
C MET A 10 -8.69 -32.98 6.04
N ASN A 11 -9.06 -33.81 7.01
CA ASN A 11 -10.07 -33.42 7.99
C ASN A 11 -9.39 -32.60 9.08
N ILE A 12 -9.44 -31.28 8.96
CA ILE A 12 -8.84 -30.33 9.91
C ILE A 12 -9.42 -30.56 11.31
N SER A 13 -10.70 -30.94 11.41
CA SER A 13 -11.33 -31.18 12.72
C SER A 13 -10.70 -32.38 13.44
N ASP A 14 -10.37 -33.45 12.73
CA ASP A 14 -9.73 -34.64 13.32
C ASP A 14 -8.24 -34.43 13.56
N TYR A 15 -7.55 -33.71 12.67
CA TYR A 15 -6.17 -33.31 12.90
C TYR A 15 -6.04 -32.45 14.17
N LEU A 16 -6.89 -31.42 14.34
CA LEU A 16 -6.86 -30.58 15.54
C LEU A 16 -7.07 -31.39 16.83
N LYS A 17 -7.97 -32.40 16.81
CA LYS A 17 -8.13 -33.33 17.94
C LYS A 17 -6.85 -34.11 18.22
N SER A 18 -6.17 -34.59 17.18
CA SER A 18 -4.93 -35.38 17.31
C SER A 18 -3.81 -34.59 18.02
N ILE A 19 -3.72 -33.28 17.78
CA ILE A 19 -2.77 -32.38 18.45
C ILE A 19 -3.32 -31.74 19.73
N LYS A 20 -4.51 -32.16 20.19
CA LYS A 20 -5.22 -31.63 21.37
C LYS A 20 -5.46 -30.11 21.30
N LYS A 21 -5.89 -29.62 20.14
CA LYS A 21 -6.24 -28.22 19.90
C LYS A 21 -7.71 -28.08 19.51
N THR A 22 -8.37 -27.04 20.00
CA THR A 22 -9.78 -26.77 19.73
C THR A 22 -9.95 -25.73 18.62
N LYS A 23 -11.08 -25.76 17.91
CA LYS A 23 -11.46 -24.69 16.96
C LYS A 23 -11.56 -23.32 17.63
N THR A 24 -11.88 -23.29 18.93
CA THR A 24 -11.91 -22.04 19.71
C THR A 24 -10.53 -21.43 19.83
N GLU A 25 -9.55 -22.21 20.28
CA GLU A 25 -8.16 -21.75 20.42
C GLU A 25 -7.62 -21.30 19.06
N LEU A 26 -7.88 -22.08 18.00
CA LEU A 26 -7.50 -21.70 16.64
C LEU A 26 -8.14 -20.38 16.18
N SER A 27 -9.44 -20.17 16.46
CA SER A 27 -10.13 -18.92 16.09
C SER A 27 -9.52 -17.69 16.78
N GLN A 28 -9.14 -17.84 18.05
CA GLN A 28 -8.52 -16.78 18.84
C GLN A 28 -7.11 -16.47 18.34
N GLU A 29 -6.30 -17.50 18.09
CA GLU A 29 -4.93 -17.33 17.57
C GLU A 29 -4.90 -16.71 16.17
N LEU A 30 -5.88 -17.04 15.31
CA LEU A 30 -5.99 -16.48 13.96
C LEU A 30 -6.70 -15.13 13.89
N ASN A 31 -7.20 -14.60 15.02
CA ASN A 31 -8.05 -13.41 15.09
C ASN A 31 -9.28 -13.50 14.15
N LEU A 32 -9.89 -14.67 14.05
CA LEU A 32 -11.07 -14.92 13.22
C LEU A 32 -12.32 -15.11 14.08
N SER A 33 -13.46 -14.67 13.56
CA SER A 33 -14.75 -15.10 14.12
C SER A 33 -14.91 -16.62 13.91
N ARG A 34 -15.58 -17.32 14.83
CA ARG A 34 -15.86 -18.76 14.66
C ARG A 34 -16.61 -19.08 13.37
N PRO A 35 -17.64 -18.31 12.94
CA PRO A 35 -18.28 -18.51 11.64
C PRO A 35 -17.28 -18.43 10.48
N THR A 36 -16.43 -17.40 10.46
CA THR A 36 -15.41 -17.22 9.41
C THR A 36 -14.40 -18.36 9.41
N LEU A 37 -13.93 -18.80 10.59
CA LEU A 37 -13.03 -19.94 10.70
C LEU A 37 -13.65 -21.21 10.11
N ASN A 38 -14.91 -21.51 10.46
CA ASN A 38 -15.60 -22.70 9.96
C ASN A 38 -15.76 -22.66 8.45
N GLN A 39 -16.13 -21.50 7.89
CA GLN A 39 -16.21 -21.31 6.45
C GLN A 39 -14.86 -21.55 5.77
N TYR A 40 -13.76 -21.00 6.31
CA TYR A 40 -12.43 -21.19 5.73
C TYR A 40 -11.93 -22.62 5.84
N ILE A 41 -12.25 -23.33 6.92
CA ILE A 41 -12.00 -24.77 7.05
C ILE A 41 -12.72 -25.52 5.93
N GLU A 42 -14.03 -25.31 5.76
CA GLU A 42 -14.82 -25.99 4.73
C GLU A 42 -14.28 -25.72 3.32
N LEU A 43 -13.95 -24.46 2.99
CA LEU A 43 -13.34 -24.11 1.71
C LEU A 43 -12.02 -24.85 1.50
N PHE A 44 -11.15 -24.87 2.52
CA PHE A 44 -9.85 -25.54 2.42
C PHE A 44 -9.97 -27.06 2.30
N GLU A 45 -10.82 -27.70 3.10
CA GLU A 45 -11.07 -29.16 3.09
C GLU A 45 -11.67 -29.62 1.74
N THR A 46 -12.48 -28.77 1.10
CA THR A 46 -13.06 -29.04 -0.24
C THR A 46 -12.13 -28.65 -1.40
N GLY A 47 -10.91 -28.20 -1.12
CA GLY A 47 -9.94 -27.76 -2.13
C GLY A 47 -10.29 -26.45 -2.82
N GLN A 48 -11.27 -25.70 -2.30
CA GLN A 48 -11.62 -24.37 -2.78
C GLN A 48 -10.65 -23.31 -2.22
N LYS A 49 -10.40 -22.27 -3.01
CA LYS A 49 -9.54 -21.16 -2.60
C LYS A 49 -10.26 -20.27 -1.59
N ILE A 50 -9.57 -19.90 -0.51
CA ILE A 50 -10.06 -18.84 0.39
C ILE A 50 -9.81 -17.49 -0.30
N ASP A 51 -10.87 -16.69 -0.49
CA ASP A 51 -10.79 -15.39 -1.18
C ASP A 51 -9.79 -14.43 -0.51
N ASN A 52 -9.70 -14.49 0.81
CA ASN A 52 -8.67 -13.77 1.55
C ASN A 52 -7.31 -14.47 1.35
N GLU A 53 -6.51 -13.94 0.44
CA GLU A 53 -5.19 -14.47 0.06
C GLU A 53 -4.26 -14.72 1.25
N ARG A 54 -4.30 -13.85 2.28
CA ARG A 54 -3.52 -14.04 3.51
C ARG A 54 -3.94 -15.31 4.24
N TYR A 55 -5.24 -15.49 4.46
CA TYR A 55 -5.73 -16.69 5.13
C TYR A 55 -5.58 -17.94 4.26
N ASN A 56 -5.64 -17.81 2.93
CA ASN A 56 -5.32 -18.90 2.02
C ASN A 56 -3.87 -19.39 2.22
N ILE A 57 -2.90 -18.48 2.31
CA ILE A 57 -1.49 -18.82 2.61
C ILE A 57 -1.34 -19.39 4.02
N ILE A 58 -1.99 -18.80 5.02
CA ILE A 58 -1.92 -19.27 6.42
C ILE A 58 -2.44 -20.69 6.52
N PHE A 59 -3.60 -20.99 5.94
CA PHE A 59 -4.18 -22.34 5.94
C PHE A 59 -3.29 -23.32 5.18
N GLY A 60 -2.78 -22.93 4.00
CA GLY A 60 -1.80 -23.72 3.27
C GLY A 60 -0.55 -24.02 4.10
N LYS A 61 -0.06 -23.06 4.90
CA LYS A 61 1.07 -23.30 5.80
C LYS A 61 0.70 -24.28 6.91
N LEU A 62 -0.41 -24.06 7.60
CA LEU A 62 -0.80 -24.82 8.80
C LEU A 62 -1.30 -26.24 8.50
N PHE A 63 -1.91 -26.46 7.34
CA PHE A 63 -2.71 -27.65 7.03
C PHE A 63 -2.33 -28.34 5.70
N SER A 64 -1.20 -28.00 5.09
CA SER A 64 -0.71 -28.72 3.89
C SER A 64 -0.13 -30.11 4.17
N ASP A 65 0.12 -30.43 5.44
CA ASP A 65 0.76 -31.68 5.86
C ASP A 65 0.07 -32.21 7.12
N GLU A 66 -0.70 -33.28 6.93
CA GLU A 66 -1.46 -33.98 7.97
C GLU A 66 -0.58 -34.71 8.99
N SER A 67 0.70 -34.94 8.66
CA SER A 67 1.64 -35.64 9.53
C SER A 67 2.33 -34.73 10.55
N LYS A 68 2.07 -33.41 10.50
CA LYS A 68 2.66 -32.45 11.43
C LYS A 68 2.33 -32.78 12.87
N THR A 69 3.38 -32.89 13.67
CA THR A 69 3.25 -33.02 15.12
C THR A 69 2.76 -31.70 15.74
N ARG A 70 2.25 -31.78 16.97
CA ARG A 70 1.87 -30.60 17.75
C ARG A 70 2.98 -29.53 17.80
N VAL A 71 4.23 -29.95 18.02
CA VAL A 71 5.37 -29.03 18.12
C VAL A 71 5.61 -28.30 16.79
N GLN A 72 5.53 -29.01 15.67
CA GLN A 72 5.66 -28.40 14.34
C GLN A 72 4.51 -27.43 14.06
N PHE A 73 3.28 -27.81 14.40
CA PHE A 73 2.12 -26.93 14.27
C PHE A 73 2.26 -25.66 15.11
N ASP A 74 2.64 -25.77 16.38
CA ASP A 74 2.79 -24.63 17.29
C ASP A 74 3.92 -23.68 16.82
N ASN A 75 5.00 -24.20 16.21
CA ASN A 75 6.04 -23.38 15.59
C ASN A 75 5.55 -22.61 14.36
N GLU A 76 4.79 -23.26 13.47
CA GLU A 76 4.16 -22.59 12.33
C GLU A 76 3.15 -21.54 12.79
N MET A 77 2.35 -21.87 13.81
CA MET A 77 1.38 -20.97 14.41
C MET A 77 2.05 -19.76 15.07
N ASN A 78 3.19 -19.94 15.74
CA ASN A 78 3.97 -18.82 16.27
C ASN A 78 4.41 -17.87 15.14
N SER A 79 4.86 -18.41 14.01
CA SER A 79 5.20 -17.61 12.84
C SER A 79 3.98 -16.83 12.31
N VAL A 80 2.81 -17.48 12.24
CA VAL A 80 1.55 -16.85 11.83
C VAL A 80 1.16 -15.73 12.80
N ARG A 81 1.27 -15.97 14.10
CA ARG A 81 0.98 -14.97 15.14
C ARG A 81 1.83 -13.72 14.98
N PHE A 82 3.14 -13.86 14.80
CA PHE A 82 4.03 -12.72 14.55
C PHE A 82 3.62 -11.93 13.30
N LEU A 83 3.20 -12.60 12.23
CA LEU A 83 2.70 -11.93 11.02
C LEU A 83 1.40 -11.16 11.29
N LEU A 84 0.43 -11.77 11.98
CA LEU A 84 -0.84 -11.12 12.31
C LEU A 84 -0.66 -9.94 13.29
N GLU A 85 0.22 -10.08 14.28
CA GLU A 85 0.57 -9.02 15.23
C GLU A 85 1.28 -7.85 14.53
N ARG A 86 2.25 -8.16 13.66
CA ARG A 86 2.93 -7.16 12.81
C ARG A 86 1.91 -6.39 11.98
N ASP A 87 0.99 -7.10 11.33
CA ASP A 87 0.04 -6.47 10.42
C ASP A 87 -1.01 -5.64 11.18
N ARG A 88 -1.39 -6.06 12.39
CA ARG A 88 -2.21 -5.27 13.30
C ARG A 88 -1.48 -4.01 13.78
N LYS A 89 -0.18 -4.12 14.11
CA LYS A 89 0.65 -2.98 14.56
C LYS A 89 0.68 -1.85 13.53
N TYR A 90 0.70 -2.20 12.24
CA TYR A 90 0.75 -1.23 11.14
C TYR A 90 -0.60 -0.92 10.51
N ASP A 91 -1.69 -1.51 11.02
CA ASP A 91 -3.04 -1.42 10.43
C ASP A 91 -3.08 -1.79 8.94
N ILE A 92 -2.33 -2.83 8.56
CA ILE A 92 -2.18 -3.34 7.18
C ILE A 92 -2.86 -4.70 6.99
N GLY A 93 -3.79 -5.05 7.89
CA GLY A 93 -4.54 -6.31 7.86
C GLY A 93 -5.32 -6.54 6.54
N ASN A 94 -5.74 -5.45 5.91
CA ASN A 94 -6.52 -5.47 4.67
C ASN A 94 -5.66 -5.45 3.40
N LEU A 95 -4.34 -5.29 3.53
CA LEU A 95 -3.43 -5.34 2.38
C LEU A 95 -3.15 -6.79 1.98
N ARG A 96 -2.89 -6.98 0.68
CA ARG A 96 -2.32 -8.23 0.16
C ARG A 96 -0.98 -8.53 0.85
N PRO A 97 -0.61 -9.80 1.03
CA PRO A 97 0.59 -10.20 1.77
C PRO A 97 1.87 -9.50 1.31
N GLU A 98 2.09 -9.37 0.00
CA GLU A 98 3.28 -8.73 -0.58
C GLU A 98 3.33 -7.23 -0.25
N ALA A 99 2.17 -6.57 -0.30
CA ALA A 99 2.05 -5.16 0.04
C ALA A 99 2.26 -4.93 1.54
N ALA A 100 1.69 -5.79 2.39
CA ALA A 100 1.88 -5.72 3.84
C ALA A 100 3.35 -5.91 4.23
N ASP A 101 4.02 -6.87 3.61
CA ASP A 101 5.45 -7.09 3.82
C ASP A 101 6.29 -5.88 3.40
N MET A 102 5.98 -5.29 2.24
CA MET A 102 6.63 -4.07 1.77
C MET A 102 6.47 -2.91 2.76
N VAL A 103 5.26 -2.70 3.30
CA VAL A 103 5.02 -1.65 4.31
C VAL A 103 5.88 -1.88 5.55
N ALA A 104 5.92 -3.10 6.09
CA ALA A 104 6.72 -3.42 7.25
C ALA A 104 8.23 -3.20 7.00
N ARG A 105 8.73 -3.62 5.83
CA ARG A 105 10.12 -3.44 5.42
C ARG A 105 10.49 -1.96 5.28
N ILE A 106 9.63 -1.18 4.63
CA ILE A 106 9.82 0.28 4.50
C ILE A 106 9.82 0.91 5.88
N HIS A 107 8.79 0.65 6.71
CA HIS A 107 8.69 1.20 8.05
C HIS A 107 9.97 0.96 8.87
N ASN A 108 10.46 -0.28 8.90
CA ASN A 108 11.66 -0.62 9.66
C ASN A 108 12.90 0.13 9.16
N LYS A 109 13.06 0.30 7.84
CA LYS A 109 14.14 1.10 7.26
C LYS A 109 14.02 2.59 7.60
N LEU A 110 12.82 3.15 7.52
CA LEU A 110 12.56 4.56 7.85
C LEU A 110 12.90 4.83 9.31
N VAL A 111 12.39 4.01 10.23
CA VAL A 111 12.65 4.17 11.67
C VAL A 111 14.13 3.99 11.99
N TYR A 112 14.78 3.01 11.38
CA TYR A 112 16.22 2.78 11.57
C TYR A 112 17.05 3.99 11.14
N ASP A 113 16.86 4.50 9.91
CA ASP A 113 17.64 5.64 9.42
C ASP A 113 17.30 6.95 10.16
N MET A 114 16.03 7.20 10.46
CA MET A 114 15.62 8.39 11.23
C MET A 114 16.01 8.35 12.72
N SER A 115 16.34 7.17 13.26
CA SER A 115 16.88 7.06 14.61
C SER A 115 18.33 7.53 14.71
N ASP A 116 19.03 7.64 13.57
CA ASP A 116 20.33 8.30 13.48
C ASP A 116 20.13 9.81 13.32
N ASN A 117 20.92 10.62 14.03
CA ASN A 117 20.88 12.09 13.94
C ASN A 117 21.40 12.64 12.58
N LYS A 118 21.78 11.77 11.65
CA LYS A 118 22.33 12.11 10.32
C LYS A 118 21.34 11.93 9.18
N TRP A 119 20.08 11.62 9.46
CA TRP A 119 19.06 11.45 8.42
C TRP A 119 18.90 12.72 7.57
N ASN A 120 18.62 12.53 6.27
CA ASN A 120 18.53 13.65 5.32
C ASN A 120 17.09 13.87 4.87
N LYS A 121 16.47 14.96 5.34
CA LYS A 121 15.08 15.32 4.98
C LYS A 121 14.80 15.30 3.47
N LYS A 122 15.74 15.73 2.63
CA LYS A 122 15.53 15.77 1.17
C LYS A 122 15.35 14.39 0.55
N VAL A 123 15.97 13.36 1.13
CA VAL A 123 15.80 11.96 0.69
C VAL A 123 14.36 11.52 0.94
N TYR A 124 13.81 11.83 2.11
CA TYR A 124 12.44 11.48 2.47
C TYR A 124 11.40 12.30 1.69
N ASP A 125 11.64 13.60 1.50
CA ASP A 125 10.81 14.43 0.63
C ASP A 125 10.76 13.83 -0.80
N PHE A 126 11.88 13.31 -1.30
CA PHE A 126 11.94 12.64 -2.61
C PHE A 126 11.15 11.33 -2.63
N ILE A 127 11.24 10.49 -1.59
CA ILE A 127 10.44 9.27 -1.46
C ILE A 127 8.94 9.62 -1.49
N LEU A 128 8.51 10.65 -0.75
CA LEU A 128 7.11 11.10 -0.74
C LEU A 128 6.66 11.60 -2.11
N ILE A 129 7.53 12.32 -2.83
CA ILE A 129 7.26 12.75 -4.21
C ILE A 129 7.08 11.53 -5.12
N ILE A 130 7.97 10.53 -5.05
CA ILE A 130 7.83 9.31 -5.86
C ILE A 130 6.49 8.64 -5.56
N LEU A 131 6.19 8.34 -4.29
CA LEU A 131 4.99 7.61 -3.89
C LEU A 131 3.68 8.33 -4.30
N SER A 132 3.69 9.66 -4.29
CA SER A 132 2.51 10.47 -4.65
C SER A 132 2.30 10.64 -6.16
N SER A 133 3.30 10.36 -7.00
CA SER A 133 3.25 10.75 -8.41
C SER A 133 3.62 9.65 -9.42
N TYR A 134 4.28 8.56 -9.02
CA TYR A 134 4.76 7.54 -9.97
C TYR A 134 3.62 6.92 -10.81
N ARG A 135 2.38 6.85 -10.29
CA ARG A 135 1.24 6.30 -11.03
C ARG A 135 0.77 7.19 -12.19
N SER A 136 0.95 8.50 -12.07
CA SER A 136 0.47 9.49 -13.04
C SER A 136 1.59 10.20 -13.81
N ASN A 137 2.84 9.97 -13.42
CA ASN A 137 4.01 10.57 -14.05
C ASN A 137 4.95 9.50 -14.59
N ALA A 138 4.94 9.33 -15.92
CA ALA A 138 5.78 8.36 -16.62
C ALA A 138 7.27 8.57 -16.33
N VAL A 139 7.76 9.81 -16.33
CA VAL A 139 9.17 10.12 -16.04
C VAL A 139 9.59 9.57 -14.69
N ILE A 140 8.80 9.81 -13.64
CA ILE A 140 9.11 9.32 -12.27
C ILE A 140 9.02 7.80 -12.18
N ARG A 141 8.02 7.20 -12.84
CA ARG A 141 7.86 5.74 -12.89
C ARG A 141 9.06 5.07 -13.55
N GLU A 142 9.42 5.51 -14.75
CA GLU A 142 10.53 4.93 -15.50
C GLU A 142 11.88 5.22 -14.84
N LEU A 143 12.04 6.39 -14.18
CA LEU A 143 13.25 6.69 -13.40
C LEU A 143 13.41 5.73 -12.20
N THR A 144 12.31 5.43 -11.52
CA THR A 144 12.30 4.47 -10.41
C THR A 144 12.61 3.06 -10.89
N GLY A 145 12.03 2.64 -12.02
CA GLY A 145 12.33 1.37 -12.68
C GLY A 145 13.80 1.26 -13.06
N TYR A 146 14.34 2.29 -13.73
CA TYR A 146 15.75 2.35 -14.15
C TYR A 146 16.72 2.09 -12.99
N PHE A 147 16.55 2.80 -11.87
CA PHE A 147 17.42 2.58 -10.70
C PHE A 147 17.15 1.24 -10.02
N SER A 148 15.92 0.75 -10.00
CA SER A 148 15.60 -0.57 -9.45
C SER A 148 16.31 -1.66 -10.24
N ASP A 149 16.16 -1.69 -11.56
CA ASP A 149 16.68 -2.77 -12.42
C ASP A 149 18.21 -2.77 -12.45
N LEU A 150 18.84 -1.59 -12.45
CA LEU A 150 20.29 -1.45 -12.39
C LEU A 150 20.90 -2.04 -11.10
N ASN A 151 20.14 -2.04 -9.99
CA ASN A 151 20.64 -2.43 -8.66
C ASN A 151 20.07 -3.76 -8.12
N SER A 152 19.06 -4.33 -8.77
CA SER A 152 18.37 -5.54 -8.31
C SER A 152 18.76 -6.82 -9.05
N GLY A 153 19.45 -6.71 -10.18
CA GLY A 153 19.77 -7.85 -11.04
C GLY A 153 18.54 -8.49 -11.69
N SER A 154 17.44 -7.74 -11.78
CA SER A 154 16.21 -8.18 -12.44
C SER A 154 16.44 -8.51 -13.90
N ASP A 155 15.68 -9.47 -14.43
CA ASP A 155 15.64 -9.72 -15.87
C ASP A 155 14.94 -8.54 -16.56
N ILE A 156 15.61 -7.96 -17.55
CA ILE A 156 15.15 -6.81 -18.32
C ILE A 156 14.75 -7.19 -19.75
N SER A 157 14.69 -8.49 -20.07
CA SER A 157 14.34 -8.99 -21.40
C SER A 157 12.95 -8.54 -21.85
N ASP A 158 12.01 -8.40 -20.92
CA ASP A 158 10.62 -8.00 -21.17
C ASP A 158 10.38 -6.48 -21.13
N LEU A 159 11.44 -5.65 -21.10
CA LEU A 159 11.25 -4.19 -21.11
C LEU A 159 10.56 -3.71 -22.40
N SER A 160 9.57 -2.84 -22.22
CA SER A 160 8.91 -2.16 -23.33
C SER A 160 9.88 -1.23 -24.08
N ASP A 161 9.63 -0.96 -25.36
CA ASP A 161 10.47 -0.05 -26.14
C ASP A 161 10.43 1.39 -25.61
N GLU A 162 9.30 1.80 -25.01
CA GLU A 162 9.20 3.08 -24.29
C GLU A 162 10.15 3.11 -23.08
N SER A 163 10.14 2.07 -22.24
CA SER A 163 11.04 1.96 -21.09
C SER A 163 12.50 1.93 -21.54
N LYS A 164 12.84 1.21 -22.62
CA LYS A 164 14.21 1.20 -23.19
C LYS A 164 14.65 2.61 -23.61
N ALA A 165 13.77 3.39 -24.22
CA ALA A 165 14.07 4.78 -24.60
C ALA A 165 14.38 5.65 -23.36
N TYR A 166 13.56 5.56 -22.31
CA TYR A 166 13.83 6.24 -21.05
C TYR A 166 15.14 5.78 -20.40
N TYR A 167 15.40 4.48 -20.36
CA TYR A 167 16.59 3.91 -19.72
C TYR A 167 17.86 4.36 -20.44
N SER A 168 17.84 4.37 -21.79
CA SER A 168 18.96 4.89 -22.58
C SER A 168 19.20 6.38 -22.31
N TYR A 169 18.13 7.17 -22.17
CA TYR A 169 18.25 8.60 -21.85
C TYR A 169 18.84 8.81 -20.45
N TYR A 170 18.33 8.10 -19.44
CA TYR A 170 18.83 8.20 -18.07
C TYR A 170 20.27 7.70 -17.94
N TYR A 171 20.61 6.59 -18.58
CA TYR A 171 21.98 6.08 -18.59
C TYR A 171 22.95 7.12 -19.16
N LYS A 172 22.59 7.80 -20.25
CA LYS A 172 23.39 8.90 -20.79
C LYS A 172 23.61 10.02 -19.77
N CYS A 173 22.58 10.40 -19.00
CA CYS A 173 22.69 11.46 -18.00
C CYS A 173 23.49 11.05 -16.75
N PHE A 174 23.38 9.79 -16.32
CA PHE A 174 23.96 9.35 -15.05
C PHE A 174 25.31 8.63 -15.19
N ARG A 175 25.69 8.15 -16.38
CA ARG A 175 26.93 7.38 -16.57
C ARG A 175 28.19 8.14 -16.16
N GLU A 176 28.22 9.46 -16.35
CA GLU A 176 29.39 10.30 -16.10
C GLU A 176 29.54 10.66 -14.60
N ILE A 177 28.46 10.55 -13.83
CA ILE A 177 28.44 10.88 -12.39
C ILE A 177 29.10 9.78 -11.55
N LYS A 178 29.21 8.57 -12.09
CA LYS A 178 29.76 7.41 -11.37
C LYS A 178 31.28 7.51 -11.15
N ASP A 179 31.99 8.13 -12.09
CA ASP A 179 33.45 8.05 -12.17
C ASP A 179 34.14 9.40 -11.93
N ASP A 180 33.41 10.53 -11.96
CA ASP A 180 33.95 11.87 -11.81
C ASP A 180 33.14 12.76 -10.86
N THR A 181 33.81 13.75 -10.26
CA THR A 181 33.11 14.82 -9.53
C THR A 181 32.42 15.75 -10.53
N PRO A 182 31.09 15.92 -10.47
CA PRO A 182 30.38 16.78 -11.41
C PRO A 182 30.93 18.20 -11.39
N LYS A 183 31.28 18.73 -12.56
CA LYS A 183 31.62 20.15 -12.72
C LYS A 183 30.35 20.95 -12.91
N MET A 184 30.31 22.16 -12.32
CA MET A 184 29.17 23.04 -12.48
C MET A 184 29.09 23.57 -13.91
N ASP A 185 27.95 23.32 -14.56
CA ASP A 185 27.54 24.02 -15.76
C ASP A 185 26.61 25.18 -15.35
N GLU A 186 27.10 26.41 -15.50
CA GLU A 186 26.36 27.61 -15.08
C GLU A 186 25.08 27.84 -15.89
N GLU A 187 25.08 27.50 -17.18
CA GLU A 187 23.92 27.72 -18.05
C GLU A 187 22.81 26.72 -17.76
N GLU A 188 23.15 25.44 -17.61
CA GLU A 188 22.20 24.41 -17.19
C GLU A 188 21.65 24.70 -15.79
N PHE A 189 22.49 25.20 -14.87
CA PHE A 189 22.03 25.59 -13.54
C PHE A 189 21.05 26.78 -13.58
N LYS A 190 21.27 27.77 -14.44
CA LYS A 190 20.32 28.88 -14.66
C LYS A 190 18.99 28.36 -15.22
N LEU A 191 19.01 27.41 -16.16
CA LEU A 191 17.79 26.78 -16.69
C LEU A 191 17.03 26.02 -15.59
N PHE A 192 17.74 25.31 -14.73
CA PHE A 192 17.16 24.66 -13.55
C PHE A 192 16.46 25.67 -12.62
N LEU A 193 17.11 26.79 -12.29
CA LEU A 193 16.51 27.84 -11.45
C LEU A 193 15.25 28.42 -12.09
N LYS A 194 15.27 28.69 -13.41
CA LYS A 194 14.07 29.15 -14.15
C LYS A 194 12.94 28.12 -14.08
N ARG A 195 13.24 26.83 -14.26
CA ARG A 195 12.23 25.77 -14.17
C ARG A 195 11.64 25.67 -12.76
N ARG A 196 12.47 25.82 -11.72
CA ARG A 196 12.02 25.83 -10.33
C ARG A 196 11.02 26.95 -10.06
N GLU A 197 11.29 28.17 -10.50
CA GLU A 197 10.37 29.30 -10.32
C GLU A 197 9.05 29.09 -11.09
N LYS A 198 9.13 28.57 -12.32
CA LYS A 198 7.93 28.20 -13.08
C LYS A 198 7.07 27.17 -12.33
N LEU A 199 7.68 26.12 -11.77
CA LEU A 199 6.97 25.09 -10.99
C LEU A 199 6.36 25.66 -9.70
N LYS A 200 7.02 26.64 -9.06
CA LYS A 200 6.48 27.32 -7.89
C LYS A 200 5.19 28.09 -8.24
N LEU A 201 5.23 28.86 -9.33
CA LEU A 201 4.07 29.60 -9.81
C LEU A 201 2.91 28.68 -10.20
N GLU A 202 3.18 27.60 -10.94
CA GLU A 202 2.18 26.58 -11.29
C GLU A 202 1.50 25.97 -10.04
N ARG A 203 2.25 25.75 -8.96
CA ARG A 203 1.70 25.22 -7.69
C ARG A 203 0.86 26.24 -6.93
N GLU A 204 1.21 27.51 -6.99
CA GLU A 204 0.42 28.59 -6.39
C GLU A 204 -0.90 28.74 -7.14
N GLN A 205 -0.86 28.84 -8.47
CA GLN A 205 -2.05 28.90 -9.32
C GLN A 205 -2.97 27.69 -9.14
N ASN A 206 -2.41 26.48 -9.07
CA ASN A 206 -3.19 25.26 -8.83
C ASN A 206 -3.83 25.25 -7.43
N ARG A 207 -3.17 25.81 -6.41
CA ARG A 207 -3.76 25.95 -5.07
C ARG A 207 -4.91 26.94 -5.09
N ASP A 208 -4.74 28.08 -5.74
CA ASP A 208 -5.79 29.10 -5.86
C ASP A 208 -6.99 28.59 -6.66
N ALA A 209 -6.75 27.82 -7.73
CA ALA A 209 -7.80 27.20 -8.51
C ALA A 209 -8.56 26.14 -7.71
N LYS A 210 -7.86 25.30 -6.93
CA LYS A 210 -8.50 24.33 -6.03
C LYS A 210 -9.31 25.02 -4.93
N ALA A 211 -8.78 26.07 -4.32
CA ALA A 211 -9.48 26.85 -3.29
C ALA A 211 -10.77 27.46 -3.84
N ARG A 212 -10.70 28.07 -5.03
CA ARG A 212 -11.88 28.60 -5.74
C ARG A 212 -12.92 27.52 -6.05
N ASN A 213 -12.50 26.37 -6.58
CA ASN A 213 -13.41 25.25 -6.87
C ASN A 213 -14.11 24.74 -5.59
N ILE A 214 -13.38 24.64 -4.47
CA ILE A 214 -13.96 24.27 -3.17
C ILE A 214 -14.98 25.33 -2.71
N GLN A 215 -14.64 26.62 -2.83
CA GLN A 215 -15.56 27.72 -2.49
C GLN A 215 -16.82 27.70 -3.34
N ASP A 216 -16.70 27.49 -4.65
CA ASP A 216 -17.85 27.42 -5.57
C ASP A 216 -18.75 26.23 -5.25
N LYS A 217 -18.17 25.06 -4.95
CA LYS A 217 -18.92 23.88 -4.50
C LYS A 217 -19.65 24.13 -3.18
N LEU A 218 -18.97 24.73 -2.20
CA LEU A 218 -19.57 25.09 -0.92
C LEU A 218 -20.74 26.04 -1.11
N LYS A 219 -20.56 27.09 -1.90
CA LYS A 219 -21.60 28.07 -2.21
C LYS A 219 -22.82 27.42 -2.85
N LYS A 220 -22.61 26.54 -3.82
CA LYS A 220 -23.71 25.83 -4.50
C LYS A 220 -24.50 24.93 -3.52
N ILE A 221 -23.80 24.17 -2.67
CA ILE A 221 -24.46 23.32 -1.66
C ILE A 221 -25.23 24.17 -0.65
N LEU A 222 -24.67 25.31 -0.24
CA LEU A 222 -25.33 26.25 0.66
C LEU A 222 -26.63 26.79 0.05
N GLU A 223 -26.57 27.25 -1.21
CA GLU A 223 -27.74 27.75 -1.95
C GLU A 223 -28.84 26.67 -2.11
N GLU A 224 -28.45 25.44 -2.40
CA GLU A 224 -29.38 24.29 -2.48
C GLU A 224 -30.06 24.02 -1.13
N VAL A 225 -29.29 23.99 -0.04
CA VAL A 225 -29.81 23.75 1.31
C VAL A 225 -30.72 24.90 1.76
N GLU A 226 -30.33 26.15 1.53
CA GLU A 226 -31.15 27.32 1.84
C GLU A 226 -32.47 27.32 1.07
N SER A 227 -32.44 26.97 -0.22
CA SER A 227 -33.66 26.86 -1.04
C SER A 227 -34.58 25.77 -0.49
N GLU A 228 -34.05 24.59 -0.17
CA GLU A 228 -34.84 23.49 0.37
C GLU A 228 -35.49 23.81 1.72
N TYR A 229 -34.82 24.56 2.59
CA TYR A 229 -35.38 24.96 3.88
C TYR A 229 -36.42 26.08 3.74
N LYS A 230 -36.18 27.05 2.84
CA LYS A 230 -37.17 28.07 2.49
C LYS A 230 -38.43 27.45 1.91
N ASP A 231 -38.30 26.49 1.00
CA ASP A 231 -39.43 25.80 0.37
C ASP A 231 -40.26 24.98 1.37
N LYS A 232 -39.63 24.50 2.46
CA LYS A 232 -40.29 23.74 3.52
C LYS A 232 -40.79 24.61 4.68
N SER A 233 -40.59 25.93 4.62
CA SER A 233 -40.89 26.87 5.71
C SER A 233 -40.29 26.45 7.07
N ILE A 234 -39.12 25.82 7.03
CA ILE A 234 -38.41 25.39 8.25
C ILE A 234 -37.45 26.51 8.62
N ASP A 235 -37.61 27.07 9.81
CA ASP A 235 -36.63 27.96 10.41
C ASP A 235 -35.51 27.09 11.00
N VAL A 236 -34.33 27.11 10.37
CA VAL A 236 -33.20 26.24 10.69
C VAL A 236 -32.07 27.10 11.22
N SER A 237 -31.45 26.67 12.33
CA SER A 237 -30.29 27.36 12.88
C SER A 237 -29.07 27.25 11.94
N GLU A 238 -28.15 28.22 12.02
CA GLU A 238 -26.90 28.19 11.24
C GLU A 238 -26.11 26.89 11.46
N ASP A 239 -26.10 26.37 12.70
CA ASP A 239 -25.40 25.14 13.06
C ASP A 239 -25.99 23.90 12.37
N GLU A 240 -27.31 23.79 12.29
CA GLU A 240 -28.01 22.71 11.61
C GLU A 240 -27.82 22.78 10.09
N MET A 241 -27.80 24.00 9.54
CA MET A 241 -27.52 24.23 8.14
C MET A 241 -26.08 23.82 7.78
N MET A 242 -25.11 24.20 8.61
CA MET A 242 -23.71 23.81 8.44
C MET A 242 -23.49 22.30 8.60
N ALA A 243 -24.19 21.64 9.53
CA ALA A 243 -24.14 20.18 9.67
C ALA A 243 -24.64 19.46 8.41
N GLU A 244 -25.70 19.97 7.78
CA GLU A 244 -26.25 19.42 6.54
C GLU A 244 -25.32 19.64 5.35
N VAL A 245 -24.71 20.83 5.21
CA VAL A 245 -23.69 21.11 4.20
C VAL A 245 -22.50 20.14 4.33
N LEU A 246 -21.99 19.96 5.56
CA LEU A 246 -20.90 19.02 5.83
C LEU A 246 -21.28 17.56 5.54
N ARG A 247 -22.53 17.18 5.77
CA ARG A 247 -23.04 15.84 5.42
C ARG A 247 -23.06 15.63 3.91
N ARG A 248 -23.53 16.62 3.13
CA ARG A 248 -23.57 16.55 1.66
C ARG A 248 -22.18 16.55 1.04
N MET A 249 -21.20 17.22 1.65
CA MET A 249 -19.80 17.18 1.20
C MET A 249 -19.10 15.82 1.38
N LYS A 250 -19.58 14.98 2.32
CA LYS A 250 -19.00 13.66 2.60
C LYS A 250 -19.60 12.54 1.74
N ARG A 251 -20.63 12.82 0.94
CA ARG A 251 -21.24 11.90 -0.03
C ARG A 251 -20.55 12.02 -1.38
#